data_AF-A0A1E4M8B6-F1
#
_entry.id   AF-A0A1E4M8B6-F1
#
_cell.length_a   1.000
_cell.length_b   1.000
_cell.length_c   1.000
_cell.angle_alpha   90.00
_cell.angle_beta   90.00
_cell.angle_gamma   90.00
#
_symmetry.space_group_name_H-M   'P 1'
#
loop_
_entity.id
_entity.type
_entity.pdbx_description
1 polymer ?
#
loop_
_entity_poly.entity_id
_entity_poly.type
_entity_poly.pdbx_seq_one_letter_code
_entity_poly.pdbx_strand_id
1 'polypeptide(L)'
;MGRVTTTTGPATGRVPFWDNARFVAVTLVVVGHGVQRLTYSDSALVAYLFIYAFHVPAFSFISGYFSKSGPLTARDLKKLLTDLVLPYLIMEAIWSVVQWLVEGRQEFNPTTASWTLWFLLALAIFRLVLPYLALVRFPLLWAVVLSVSVGYFDNVDSTFSLSRAIGLLPFFVLGWKVRQWGVLDRLLTTVRGLWWLRAAGAAVLAAWLAVVVLLIGTFRDMHLQAWFFYDDSYRVIGADQWWAGGVRLGFMALGVLLTAAFLALVPRRETWVSDLGRATMYIYLLHSFVLYPIRETGILKGHDDAGVWLAAMVLAGVAISLALASPLVRRVFRPLVDPKPRWLFAPTSP
;
A
#
# COMPACT_ATOMS: atom_id res chain seq x y z
N MET A 1 56.22 -9.11 0.51
CA MET A 1 54.83 -9.60 0.47
C MET A 1 53.91 -8.55 1.09
N GLY A 2 53.38 -7.63 0.27
CA GLY A 2 52.47 -6.58 0.72
C GLY A 2 51.03 -7.09 0.75
N ARG A 3 50.37 -7.03 1.91
CA ARG A 3 48.94 -7.32 2.06
C ARG A 3 48.13 -6.28 1.27
N VAL A 4 47.46 -6.72 0.22
CA VAL A 4 46.40 -5.98 -0.44
C VAL A 4 45.22 -5.93 0.51
N THR A 5 45.01 -4.78 1.16
CA THR A 5 43.76 -4.45 1.83
C THR A 5 42.69 -4.31 0.77
N THR A 6 41.85 -5.33 0.63
CA THR A 6 40.58 -5.25 -0.10
C THR A 6 39.70 -4.22 0.59
N THR A 7 39.70 -3.00 0.08
CA THR A 7 38.68 -2.00 0.39
C THR A 7 37.34 -2.54 -0.10
N THR A 8 36.50 -2.93 0.85
CA THR A 8 35.09 -3.18 0.62
C THR A 8 34.49 -1.94 -0.03
N GLY A 9 34.04 -2.07 -1.28
CA GLY A 9 33.34 -1.01 -1.99
C GLY A 9 32.14 -0.51 -1.18
N PRO A 10 31.72 0.75 -1.36
CA PRO A 10 30.66 1.34 -0.55
C PRO A 10 29.39 0.49 -0.72
N ALA A 11 28.92 -0.10 0.39
CA ALA A 11 27.59 -0.69 0.46
C ALA A 11 26.62 0.40 -0.02
N THR A 12 25.90 0.15 -1.11
CA THR A 12 24.91 1.08 -1.67
C THR A 12 24.06 1.66 -0.54
N GLY A 13 24.29 2.93 -0.21
CA GLY A 13 23.93 3.51 1.07
C GLY A 13 22.45 3.35 1.38
N ARG A 14 22.13 2.54 2.38
CA ARG A 14 20.77 2.43 2.91
C ARG A 14 20.37 3.77 3.52
N VAL A 15 19.14 4.20 3.27
CA VAL A 15 18.59 5.46 3.80
C VAL A 15 17.49 5.11 4.79
N PRO A 16 17.73 5.21 6.11
CA PRO A 16 16.80 4.73 7.15
C PRO A 16 15.40 5.33 7.07
N PHE A 17 15.28 6.56 6.57
CA PHE A 17 14.01 7.22 6.29
C PHE A 17 13.03 6.33 5.52
N TRP A 18 13.49 5.67 4.46
CA TRP A 18 12.61 4.87 3.60
C TRP A 18 12.20 3.55 4.23
N ASP A 19 13.07 2.96 5.05
CA ASP A 19 12.74 1.76 5.80
C ASP A 19 11.67 2.07 6.87
N ASN A 20 11.81 3.21 7.56
CA ASN A 20 10.79 3.71 8.49
C ASN A 20 9.47 4.00 7.77
N ALA A 21 9.51 4.70 6.63
CA ALA A 21 8.31 5.04 5.87
C ALA A 21 7.53 3.80 5.43
N ARG A 22 8.23 2.78 4.91
CA ARG A 22 7.60 1.52 4.50
C ARG A 22 7.01 0.76 5.68
N PHE A 23 7.72 0.70 6.80
CA PHE A 23 7.21 0.05 8.01
C PHE A 23 5.93 0.72 8.51
N VAL A 24 5.95 2.05 8.69
CA VAL A 24 4.76 2.77 9.17
C VAL A 24 3.61 2.64 8.16
N ALA A 25 3.88 2.74 6.86
CA ALA A 25 2.86 2.57 5.83
C ALA A 25 2.21 1.18 5.87
N VAL A 26 2.99 0.09 5.99
CA VAL A 26 2.41 -1.26 6.10
C VAL A 26 1.68 -1.46 7.43
N THR A 27 2.16 -0.88 8.53
CA THR A 27 1.44 -0.93 9.81
C THR A 27 0.09 -0.21 9.72
N LEU A 28 0.00 0.93 9.02
CA LEU A 28 -1.27 1.60 8.76
C LEU A 28 -2.23 0.73 7.94
N VAL A 29 -1.72 -0.08 6.99
CA VAL A 29 -2.54 -1.09 6.28
C VAL A 29 -3.12 -2.10 7.28
N VAL A 30 -2.28 -2.67 8.16
CA VAL A 30 -2.73 -3.65 9.16
C VAL A 30 -3.79 -3.06 10.10
N VAL A 31 -3.54 -1.85 10.62
CA VAL A 31 -4.49 -1.14 11.50
C VAL A 31 -5.79 -0.83 10.75
N GLY A 32 -5.70 -0.32 9.51
CA GLY A 32 -6.87 -0.01 8.69
C GLY A 32 -7.74 -1.23 8.40
N HIS A 33 -7.15 -2.39 8.12
CA HIS A 33 -7.89 -3.64 7.94
C HIS A 33 -8.50 -4.17 9.24
N GLY A 34 -7.81 -4.00 10.37
CA GLY A 34 -8.32 -4.40 11.68
C GLY A 34 -9.55 -3.59 12.10
N VAL A 35 -9.49 -2.26 11.92
CA VAL A 35 -10.57 -1.34 12.31
C VAL A 35 -11.80 -1.45 11.40
N GLN A 36 -11.68 -2.01 10.20
CA GLN A 36 -12.76 -2.08 9.21
C GLN A 36 -14.08 -2.69 9.76
N ARG A 37 -14.01 -3.71 10.63
CA ARG A 37 -15.22 -4.35 11.21
C ARG A 37 -15.86 -3.51 12.34
N LEU A 38 -15.18 -2.48 12.83
CA LEU A 38 -15.66 -1.57 13.89
C LEU A 38 -16.34 -0.31 13.32
N THR A 39 -16.34 -0.12 12.00
CA THR A 39 -16.85 1.09 11.30
C THR A 39 -18.35 1.35 11.48
N TYR A 40 -19.07 0.48 12.19
CA TYR A 40 -20.41 0.80 12.69
C TYR A 40 -20.37 2.00 13.66
N SER A 41 -19.31 2.14 14.45
CA SER A 41 -19.08 3.27 15.35
C SER A 41 -18.45 4.46 14.64
N ASP A 42 -18.87 5.68 14.99
CA ASP A 42 -18.32 6.92 14.42
C ASP A 42 -16.83 7.08 14.69
N SER A 43 -16.34 6.75 15.89
CA SER A 43 -14.92 6.88 16.22
C SER A 43 -14.04 5.96 15.35
N ALA A 44 -14.53 4.73 15.10
CA ALA A 44 -13.85 3.78 14.24
C ALA A 44 -13.94 4.17 12.76
N LEU A 45 -15.09 4.71 12.32
CA LEU A 45 -15.25 5.23 10.97
C LEU A 45 -14.34 6.45 10.72
N VAL A 46 -14.19 7.36 11.69
CA VAL A 46 -13.23 8.47 11.62
C VAL A 46 -11.81 7.95 11.43
N ALA A 47 -11.37 7.01 12.29
CA ALA A 47 -10.04 6.42 12.19
C ALA A 47 -9.84 5.72 10.84
N TYR A 48 -10.87 5.02 10.37
CA TYR A 48 -10.88 4.34 9.09
C TYR A 48 -10.72 5.33 7.92
N LEU A 49 -11.58 6.35 7.81
CA LEU A 49 -11.52 7.35 6.73
C LEU A 49 -10.22 8.16 6.77
N PHE A 50 -9.73 8.48 7.98
CA PHE A 50 -8.44 9.15 8.16
C PHE A 50 -7.29 8.33 7.56
N ILE A 51 -7.21 7.03 7.90
CA ILE A 51 -6.15 6.13 7.40
C ILE A 51 -6.34 5.88 5.89
N TYR A 52 -7.55 5.59 5.43
CA TYR A 52 -7.87 5.22 4.05
C TYR A 52 -7.61 6.34 3.04
N ALA A 53 -7.70 7.60 3.48
CA ALA A 53 -7.41 8.75 2.63
C ALA A 53 -5.96 8.79 2.08
N PHE A 54 -4.99 8.15 2.74
CA PHE A 54 -3.58 8.27 2.32
C PHE A 54 -2.71 7.02 2.44
N HIS A 55 -3.06 6.00 3.24
CA HIS A 55 -2.14 4.87 3.45
C HIS A 55 -1.83 4.08 2.16
N VAL A 56 -2.84 3.78 1.33
CA VAL A 56 -2.65 3.14 0.02
C VAL A 56 -1.97 4.06 -1.00
N PRO A 57 -2.39 5.33 -1.18
CA PRO A 57 -1.65 6.31 -1.96
C PRO A 57 -0.17 6.41 -1.57
N ALA A 58 0.13 6.47 -0.28
CA ALA A 58 1.49 6.53 0.24
C ALA A 58 2.27 5.26 -0.08
N PHE A 59 1.68 4.08 0.09
CA PHE A 59 2.31 2.81 -0.24
C PHE A 59 2.59 2.68 -1.75
N SER A 60 1.65 3.15 -2.59
CA SER A 60 1.80 3.23 -4.05
C SER A 60 2.93 4.19 -4.45
N PHE A 61 2.97 5.38 -3.85
CA PHE A 61 4.00 6.39 -4.06
C PHE A 61 5.39 5.86 -3.67
N ILE A 62 5.53 5.26 -2.49
CA ILE A 62 6.80 4.69 -2.03
C ILE A 62 7.24 3.58 -3.00
N SER A 63 6.32 2.71 -3.43
CA SER A 63 6.63 1.65 -4.42
C SER A 63 7.10 2.23 -5.76
N GLY A 64 6.47 3.31 -6.22
CA GLY A 64 6.86 4.05 -7.41
C GLY A 64 8.23 4.69 -7.30
N TYR A 65 8.53 5.30 -6.15
CA TYR A 65 9.84 5.91 -5.86
C TYR A 65 10.99 4.92 -6.06
N PHE A 66 10.80 3.65 -5.70
CA PHE A 66 11.84 2.63 -5.86
C PHE A 66 11.86 1.92 -7.21
N SER A 67 10.90 2.20 -8.08
CA SER A 67 10.76 1.55 -9.37
C SER A 67 11.69 2.14 -10.44
N LYS A 68 12.05 1.32 -11.41
CA LYS A 68 12.92 1.68 -12.54
C LYS A 68 12.12 1.62 -13.83
N SER A 69 12.35 2.59 -14.72
CA SER A 69 11.64 2.72 -16.02
C SER A 69 12.48 2.30 -17.22
N GLY A 70 13.63 1.65 -17.01
CA GLY A 70 14.44 1.14 -18.10
C GLY A 70 13.76 -0.05 -18.82
N PRO A 71 14.25 -0.46 -20.00
CA PRO A 71 13.75 -1.64 -20.68
C PRO A 71 13.73 -2.87 -19.76
N LEU A 72 12.65 -3.64 -19.79
CA LEU A 72 12.49 -4.82 -18.95
C LEU A 72 13.46 -5.90 -19.43
N THR A 73 14.49 -6.18 -18.63
CA THR A 73 15.40 -7.29 -18.91
C THR A 73 14.77 -8.61 -18.45
N ALA A 74 15.25 -9.73 -18.98
CA ALA A 74 14.82 -11.06 -18.51
C ALA A 74 15.03 -11.23 -16.99
N ARG A 75 16.07 -10.60 -16.41
CA ARG A 75 16.31 -10.59 -14.96
C ARG A 75 15.22 -9.84 -14.20
N ASP A 76 14.74 -8.72 -14.72
CA ASP A 76 13.70 -7.92 -14.08
C ASP A 76 12.34 -8.63 -14.14
N LEU A 77 12.03 -9.28 -15.27
CA LEU A 77 10.83 -10.11 -15.41
C LEU A 77 10.88 -11.32 -14.47
N LYS A 78 12.01 -12.02 -14.37
CA LYS A 78 12.19 -13.12 -13.39
C LYS A 78 11.95 -12.64 -11.97
N LYS A 79 12.48 -11.47 -11.59
CA LYS A 79 12.23 -10.87 -10.27
C LYS A 79 10.77 -10.48 -10.05
N LEU A 80 10.11 -9.92 -11.06
CA LEU A 80 8.68 -9.60 -10.97
C LEU A 80 7.87 -10.88 -10.71
N LEU A 81 8.22 -11.97 -11.39
CA LEU A 81 7.58 -13.27 -11.18
C LEU A 81 7.87 -13.85 -9.79
N THR A 82 9.13 -13.86 -9.34
CA THR A 82 9.49 -14.44 -8.02
C THR A 82 9.08 -13.59 -6.84
N ASP A 83 9.09 -12.27 -6.96
CA ASP A 83 8.93 -11.35 -5.83
C ASP A 83 7.49 -10.86 -5.67
N LEU A 84 6.65 -10.97 -6.71
CA LEU A 84 5.26 -10.50 -6.71
C LEU A 84 4.27 -11.58 -7.13
N VAL A 85 4.40 -12.12 -8.35
CA VAL A 85 3.38 -13.02 -8.93
C VAL A 85 3.34 -14.36 -8.20
N LEU A 86 4.49 -14.96 -7.91
CA LEU A 86 4.53 -16.25 -7.23
C LEU A 86 4.08 -16.16 -5.77
N PRO A 87 4.52 -15.18 -4.94
CA PRO A 87 3.96 -14.96 -3.62
C PRO A 87 2.45 -14.70 -3.66
N TYR A 88 1.96 -13.95 -4.66
CA TYR A 88 0.52 -13.76 -4.89
C TYR A 88 -0.19 -15.09 -5.10
N LEU A 89 0.25 -15.92 -6.07
CA LEU A 89 -0.40 -17.20 -6.38
C LEU A 89 -0.35 -18.19 -5.21
N ILE A 90 0.78 -18.26 -4.51
CA ILE A 90 0.91 -19.10 -3.30
C ILE A 90 -0.10 -18.64 -2.25
N MET A 91 -0.17 -17.33 -2.00
CA MET A 91 -1.03 -16.82 -0.95
C MET A 91 -2.52 -16.91 -1.31
N GLU A 92 -2.86 -16.70 -2.59
CA GLU A 92 -4.21 -16.87 -3.12
C GLU A 92 -4.68 -18.32 -2.99
N ALA A 93 -3.79 -19.29 -3.27
CA ALA A 93 -4.09 -20.71 -3.08
C ALA A 93 -4.33 -21.04 -1.60
N ILE A 94 -3.49 -20.53 -0.69
CA ILE A 94 -3.69 -20.70 0.76
C ILE A 94 -5.02 -20.09 1.18
N TRP A 95 -5.36 -18.89 0.70
CA TRP A 95 -6.63 -18.24 1.01
C TRP A 95 -7.82 -19.06 0.49
N SER A 96 -7.74 -19.57 -0.72
CA SER A 96 -8.81 -20.39 -1.28
C SER A 96 -9.06 -21.66 -0.45
N VAL A 97 -8.00 -22.28 0.09
CA VAL A 97 -8.13 -23.40 1.04
C VAL A 97 -8.75 -22.96 2.36
N VAL A 98 -8.36 -21.81 2.91
CA VAL A 98 -8.95 -21.30 4.17
C VAL A 98 -10.42 -20.95 4.00
N GLN A 99 -10.83 -20.31 2.90
CA GLN A 99 -12.24 -20.04 2.61
C GLN A 99 -13.02 -21.32 2.39
N TRP A 100 -12.44 -22.31 1.72
CA TRP A 100 -13.07 -23.62 1.57
C TRP A 100 -13.31 -24.29 2.92
N LEU A 101 -12.31 -24.29 3.82
CA LEU A 101 -12.42 -24.90 5.15
C LEU A 101 -13.40 -24.18 6.07
N VAL A 102 -13.44 -22.84 6.04
CA VAL A 102 -14.19 -22.02 7.00
C VAL A 102 -15.59 -21.65 6.48
N GLU A 103 -15.70 -21.27 5.22
CA GLU A 103 -16.94 -20.76 4.62
C GLU A 103 -17.63 -21.80 3.71
N GLY A 104 -16.98 -22.93 3.42
CA GLY A 104 -17.51 -23.97 2.52
C GLY A 104 -17.52 -23.58 1.04
N ARG A 105 -16.90 -22.44 0.66
CA ARG A 105 -16.85 -21.96 -0.73
C ARG A 105 -15.87 -22.79 -1.56
N GLN A 106 -16.28 -23.20 -2.77
CA GLN A 106 -15.48 -24.08 -3.65
C GLN A 106 -14.88 -23.37 -4.87
N GLU A 107 -14.97 -22.04 -4.97
CA GLU A 107 -14.53 -21.32 -6.16
C GLU A 107 -13.11 -20.80 -6.01
N PHE A 108 -12.14 -21.48 -6.62
CA PHE A 108 -10.80 -20.94 -6.85
C PHE A 108 -10.83 -20.07 -8.11
N ASN A 109 -10.80 -18.74 -7.93
CA ASN A 109 -10.66 -17.81 -9.04
C ASN A 109 -9.41 -16.92 -8.85
N PRO A 110 -8.28 -17.23 -9.50
CA PRO A 110 -7.04 -16.48 -9.35
C PRO A 110 -7.10 -15.08 -9.98
N THR A 111 -8.15 -14.79 -10.76
CA THR A 111 -8.35 -13.47 -11.39
C THR A 111 -8.95 -12.45 -10.42
N THR A 112 -9.66 -12.90 -9.39
CA THR A 112 -10.22 -12.04 -8.34
C THR A 112 -9.37 -12.17 -7.09
N ALA A 113 -8.44 -11.22 -6.90
CA ALA A 113 -7.50 -11.26 -5.78
C ALA A 113 -8.21 -11.25 -4.42
N SER A 114 -7.90 -12.21 -3.57
CA SER A 114 -8.46 -12.30 -2.23
C SER A 114 -8.04 -11.11 -1.35
N TRP A 115 -9.00 -10.57 -0.60
CA TRP A 115 -8.98 -9.43 0.33
C TRP A 115 -7.80 -8.43 0.25
N THR A 116 -6.59 -8.81 0.61
CA THR A 116 -5.44 -7.91 0.69
C THR A 116 -4.51 -8.01 -0.52
N LEU A 117 -4.53 -9.12 -1.26
CA LEU A 117 -3.55 -9.50 -2.30
C LEU A 117 -3.62 -8.67 -3.59
N TRP A 118 -4.72 -7.94 -3.78
CA TRP A 118 -4.95 -7.06 -4.93
C TRP A 118 -3.79 -6.08 -5.18
N PHE A 119 -3.12 -5.61 -4.13
CA PHE A 119 -2.04 -4.64 -4.29
C PHE A 119 -0.76 -5.27 -4.88
N LEU A 120 -0.49 -6.57 -4.67
CA LEU A 120 0.63 -7.24 -5.35
C LEU A 120 0.40 -7.33 -6.85
N LEU A 121 -0.83 -7.65 -7.24
CA LEU A 121 -1.21 -7.70 -8.64
C LEU A 121 -1.16 -6.30 -9.28
N ALA A 122 -1.69 -5.29 -8.59
CA ALA A 122 -1.55 -3.90 -9.01
C ALA A 122 -0.08 -3.47 -9.13
N LEU A 123 0.78 -3.83 -8.18
CA LEU A 123 2.21 -3.51 -8.22
C LEU A 123 2.94 -4.21 -9.36
N ALA A 124 2.57 -5.45 -9.69
CA ALA A 124 3.07 -6.15 -10.87
C ALA A 124 2.68 -5.42 -12.15
N ILE A 125 1.41 -5.00 -12.27
CA ILE A 125 0.91 -4.19 -13.39
C ILE A 125 1.67 -2.86 -13.48
N PHE A 126 1.86 -2.16 -12.36
CA PHE A 126 2.59 -0.89 -12.32
C PHE A 126 4.01 -1.01 -12.85
N ARG A 127 4.73 -2.04 -12.41
CA ARG A 127 6.11 -2.28 -12.86
C ARG A 127 6.18 -2.68 -14.34
N LEU A 128 5.17 -3.38 -14.84
CA LEU A 128 5.08 -3.76 -16.25
C LEU A 128 4.76 -2.55 -17.14
N VAL A 129 3.85 -1.68 -16.70
CA VAL A 129 3.36 -0.53 -17.47
C VAL A 129 4.33 0.66 -17.42
N LEU A 130 5.08 0.83 -16.32
CA LEU A 130 5.95 1.99 -16.10
C LEU A 130 6.96 2.27 -17.24
N PRO A 131 7.69 1.28 -17.79
CA PRO A 131 8.63 1.53 -18.89
C PRO A 131 7.95 2.12 -20.12
N TYR A 132 6.74 1.65 -20.45
CA TYR A 132 5.96 2.15 -21.58
C TYR A 132 5.43 3.56 -21.32
N LEU A 133 4.91 3.83 -20.12
CA LEU A 133 4.51 5.18 -19.72
C LEU A 133 5.69 6.15 -19.72
N ALA A 134 6.90 5.70 -19.35
CA ALA A 134 8.07 6.56 -19.34
C ALA A 134 8.49 7.03 -20.75
N LEU A 135 8.03 6.39 -21.82
CA LEU A 135 8.29 6.81 -23.21
C LEU A 135 7.43 8.00 -23.64
N VAL A 136 6.25 8.19 -23.04
CA VAL A 136 5.37 9.31 -23.39
C VAL A 136 5.80 10.60 -22.69
N ARG A 137 5.51 11.76 -23.30
CA ARG A 137 6.01 13.06 -22.84
C ARG A 137 5.49 13.49 -21.46
N PHE A 138 4.25 13.10 -21.10
CA PHE A 138 3.60 13.46 -19.84
C PHE A 138 3.03 12.22 -19.12
N PRO A 139 3.88 11.32 -18.58
CA PRO A 139 3.43 10.06 -17.99
C PRO A 139 2.46 10.25 -16.81
N LEU A 140 2.68 11.29 -16.00
CA LEU A 140 1.80 11.60 -14.87
C LEU A 140 0.42 12.07 -15.34
N LEU A 141 0.36 12.90 -16.39
CA LEU A 141 -0.91 13.35 -16.96
C LEU A 141 -1.71 12.15 -17.48
N TRP A 142 -1.06 11.25 -18.22
CA TRP A 142 -1.71 10.04 -18.72
C TRP A 142 -2.19 9.11 -17.61
N ALA A 143 -1.40 8.94 -16.54
CA ALA A 143 -1.84 8.18 -15.37
C ALA A 143 -3.10 8.79 -14.73
N VAL A 144 -3.14 10.13 -14.57
CA VAL A 144 -4.30 10.85 -14.03
C VAL A 144 -5.52 10.69 -14.94
N VAL A 145 -5.35 10.88 -16.25
CA VAL A 145 -6.43 10.71 -17.24
C VAL A 145 -6.99 9.28 -17.16
N LEU A 146 -6.13 8.26 -17.19
CA LEU A 146 -6.57 6.86 -17.10
C LEU A 146 -7.32 6.59 -15.79
N SER A 147 -6.83 7.12 -14.67
CA SER A 147 -7.43 6.92 -13.35
C SER A 147 -8.78 7.61 -13.14
N VAL A 148 -9.01 8.75 -13.81
CA VAL A 148 -10.32 9.41 -13.82
C VAL A 148 -11.24 8.69 -14.81
N SER A 149 -10.75 8.36 -16.00
CA SER A 149 -11.55 7.72 -17.05
C SER A 149 -12.05 6.34 -16.63
N VAL A 150 -11.23 5.53 -15.95
CA VAL A 150 -11.62 4.17 -15.53
C VAL A 150 -12.88 4.15 -14.66
N GLY A 151 -13.10 5.20 -13.86
CA GLY A 151 -14.28 5.33 -13.02
C GLY A 151 -15.59 5.48 -13.80
N TYR A 152 -15.56 5.89 -15.06
CA TYR A 152 -16.77 5.97 -15.90
C TYR A 152 -17.13 4.65 -16.59
N PHE A 153 -16.27 3.63 -16.51
CA PHE A 153 -16.45 2.36 -17.20
C PHE A 153 -16.90 1.27 -16.22
N ASP A 154 -18.14 0.82 -16.36
CA ASP A 154 -18.69 -0.26 -15.51
C ASP A 154 -18.09 -1.64 -15.82
N ASN A 155 -17.51 -1.81 -17.01
CA ASN A 155 -16.90 -3.07 -17.43
C ASN A 155 -15.46 -3.26 -16.92
N VAL A 156 -14.89 -2.27 -16.23
CA VAL A 156 -13.59 -2.39 -15.57
C VAL A 156 -13.85 -2.57 -14.08
N ASP A 157 -13.90 -3.82 -13.65
CA ASP A 157 -14.26 -4.21 -12.29
C ASP A 157 -13.03 -4.65 -11.48
N SER A 158 -13.28 -5.39 -10.40
CA SER A 158 -12.24 -5.95 -9.53
C SER A 158 -11.46 -7.12 -10.15
N THR A 159 -11.79 -7.55 -11.38
CA THR A 159 -11.04 -8.58 -12.11
C THR A 159 -9.61 -8.09 -12.35
N PHE A 160 -8.65 -8.91 -11.94
CA PHE A 160 -7.22 -8.59 -11.81
C PHE A 160 -6.91 -7.33 -11.00
N SER A 161 -7.86 -6.87 -10.17
CA SER A 161 -7.78 -5.61 -9.43
C SER A 161 -7.50 -4.41 -10.34
N LEU A 162 -7.97 -4.47 -11.60
CA LEU A 162 -7.58 -3.55 -12.65
C LEU A 162 -8.10 -2.13 -12.39
N SER A 163 -9.35 -2.01 -11.91
CA SER A 163 -9.92 -0.72 -11.51
C SER A 163 -9.06 -0.01 -10.45
N ARG A 164 -8.73 -0.71 -9.35
CA ARG A 164 -7.85 -0.19 -8.28
C ARG A 164 -6.46 0.13 -8.79
N ALA A 165 -5.89 -0.75 -9.64
CA ALA A 165 -4.58 -0.53 -10.21
C ALA A 165 -4.56 0.77 -11.02
N ILE A 166 -5.42 0.90 -12.03
CA ILE A 166 -5.50 2.12 -12.85
C ILE A 166 -5.81 3.35 -11.97
N GLY A 167 -6.71 3.18 -11.01
CA GLY A 167 -7.06 4.16 -9.98
C GLY A 167 -5.84 4.74 -9.23
N LEU A 168 -4.91 3.87 -8.81
CA LEU A 168 -3.77 4.24 -7.97
C LEU A 168 -2.47 4.51 -8.76
N LEU A 169 -2.47 4.23 -10.06
CA LEU A 169 -1.35 4.47 -10.97
C LEU A 169 -0.78 5.91 -10.89
N PRO A 170 -1.58 6.99 -10.75
CA PRO A 170 -1.05 8.35 -10.59
C PRO A 170 -0.08 8.48 -9.42
N PHE A 171 -0.39 7.90 -8.27
CA PHE A 171 0.45 7.97 -7.07
C PHE A 171 1.78 7.24 -7.27
N PHE A 172 1.73 6.07 -7.91
CA PHE A 172 2.91 5.30 -8.26
C PHE A 172 3.81 6.07 -9.25
N VAL A 173 3.24 6.59 -10.34
CA VAL A 173 4.00 7.38 -11.33
C VAL A 173 4.56 8.66 -10.72
N LEU A 174 3.81 9.32 -9.83
CA LEU A 174 4.27 10.49 -9.10
C LEU A 174 5.49 10.15 -8.23
N GLY A 175 5.47 9.03 -7.51
CA GLY A 175 6.62 8.55 -6.74
C GLY A 175 7.87 8.37 -7.59
N TRP A 176 7.74 7.73 -8.75
CA TRP A 176 8.84 7.58 -9.71
C TRP A 176 9.34 8.93 -10.24
N LYS A 177 8.45 9.85 -10.60
CA LYS A 177 8.82 11.20 -11.05
C LYS A 177 9.54 12.02 -9.99
N VAL A 178 9.07 11.97 -8.75
CA VAL A 178 9.71 12.70 -7.63
C VAL A 178 11.15 12.24 -7.41
N ARG A 179 11.42 10.93 -7.58
CA ARG A 179 12.80 10.42 -7.58
C ARG A 179 13.63 10.98 -8.73
N GLN A 180 13.10 11.01 -9.96
CA GLN A 180 13.81 11.54 -11.12
C GLN A 180 14.16 13.03 -10.96
N TRP A 181 13.23 13.82 -10.42
CA TRP A 181 13.48 15.23 -10.13
C TRP A 181 14.50 15.43 -9.00
N GLY A 182 14.71 14.41 -8.17
CA GLY A 182 15.60 14.46 -7.00
C GLY A 182 15.14 15.48 -5.95
N VAL A 183 13.88 15.94 -6.02
CA VAL A 183 13.33 16.97 -5.11
C VAL A 183 13.30 16.44 -3.69
N LEU A 184 12.85 15.20 -3.50
CA LEU A 184 12.76 14.60 -2.18
C LEU A 184 14.14 14.29 -1.59
N ASP A 185 15.09 13.79 -2.38
CA ASP A 185 16.46 13.56 -1.91
C ASP A 185 17.17 14.88 -1.53
N ARG A 186 16.97 15.95 -2.32
CA ARG A 186 17.44 17.31 -1.97
C ARG A 186 16.77 17.82 -0.70
N LEU A 187 15.45 17.69 -0.59
CA LEU A 187 14.73 18.07 0.62
C LEU A 187 15.25 17.29 1.84
N LEU A 188 15.46 15.99 1.72
CA LEU A 188 15.93 15.15 2.82
C LEU A 188 17.35 15.52 3.29
N THR A 189 18.23 15.93 2.36
CA THR A 189 19.63 16.30 2.64
C THR A 189 19.79 17.76 3.09
N THR A 190 19.19 18.72 2.38
CA THR A 190 19.27 20.16 2.70
C THR A 190 18.50 20.51 3.97
N VAL A 191 17.39 19.82 4.24
CA VAL A 191 16.44 20.21 5.29
C VAL A 191 16.66 19.42 6.57
N ARG A 192 17.91 19.07 6.90
CA ARG A 192 18.26 18.45 8.19
C ARG A 192 17.85 19.41 9.33
N GLY A 193 16.71 19.14 9.97
CA GLY A 193 16.30 19.81 11.19
C GLY A 193 15.16 20.84 11.09
N LEU A 194 14.49 20.99 9.94
CA LEU A 194 13.35 21.92 9.86
C LEU A 194 12.11 21.30 10.52
N TRP A 195 12.01 21.52 11.83
CA TRP A 195 10.84 21.21 12.64
C TRP A 195 9.55 21.76 12.04
N TRP A 196 9.61 22.88 11.31
CA TRP A 196 8.44 23.49 10.66
C TRP A 196 7.83 22.61 9.56
N LEU A 197 8.60 21.80 8.83
CA LEU A 197 8.03 20.85 7.86
C LEU A 197 7.25 19.74 8.56
N ARG A 198 7.75 19.28 9.71
CA ARG A 198 7.04 18.32 10.55
C ARG A 198 5.80 18.94 11.16
N ALA A 199 5.90 20.17 11.64
CA ALA A 199 4.75 20.92 12.17
C ALA A 199 3.69 21.14 11.08
N ALA A 200 4.09 21.51 9.86
CA ALA A 200 3.19 21.64 8.73
C ALA A 200 2.54 20.30 8.35
N GLY A 201 3.31 19.21 8.29
CA GLY A 201 2.76 17.87 8.06
C GLY A 201 1.78 17.44 9.15
N ALA A 202 2.12 17.67 10.42
CA ALA A 202 1.22 17.42 11.55
C ALA A 202 -0.05 18.27 11.46
N ALA A 203 0.07 19.56 11.11
CA ALA A 203 -1.07 20.46 10.96
C ALA A 203 -1.99 20.02 9.82
N VAL A 204 -1.45 19.57 8.68
CA VAL A 204 -2.24 19.04 7.56
C VAL A 204 -2.99 17.77 7.96
N LEU A 205 -2.32 16.82 8.63
CA LEU A 205 -2.99 15.61 9.11
C LEU A 205 -4.04 15.92 10.19
N ALA A 206 -3.74 16.83 11.12
CA ALA A 206 -4.69 17.26 12.15
C ALA A 206 -5.90 17.99 11.56
N ALA A 207 -5.69 18.83 10.55
CA ALA A 207 -6.77 19.50 9.83
C ALA A 207 -7.67 18.48 9.12
N TRP A 208 -7.09 17.49 8.43
CA TRP A 208 -7.88 16.42 7.81
C TRP A 208 -8.65 15.60 8.85
N LEU A 209 -8.02 15.23 9.97
CA LEU A 209 -8.69 14.54 11.06
C LEU A 209 -9.87 15.36 11.60
N ALA A 210 -9.69 16.67 11.80
CA ALA A 210 -10.75 17.56 12.24
C ALA A 210 -11.91 17.61 11.23
N VAL A 211 -11.62 17.70 9.92
CA VAL A 211 -12.64 17.65 8.86
C VAL A 211 -13.43 16.34 8.92
N VAL A 212 -12.76 15.19 9.07
CA VAL A 212 -13.41 13.89 9.18
C VAL A 212 -14.28 13.77 10.43
N VAL A 213 -13.82 14.28 11.57
CA VAL A 213 -14.60 14.29 12.82
C VAL A 213 -15.84 15.19 12.70
N LEU A 214 -15.68 16.40 12.17
CA LEU A 214 -16.76 17.40 12.07
C LEU A 214 -17.83 17.00 11.05
N LEU A 215 -17.44 16.29 9.98
CA LEU A 215 -18.34 15.91 8.88
C LEU A 215 -18.67 14.41 8.87
N ILE A 216 -18.49 13.70 9.99
CA ILE A 216 -18.63 12.24 10.03
C ILE A 216 -20.03 11.77 9.61
N GLY A 217 -21.09 12.47 10.03
CA GLY A 217 -22.47 12.15 9.63
C GLY A 217 -22.65 12.25 8.11
N THR A 218 -22.23 13.37 7.52
CA THR A 218 -22.27 13.57 6.07
C THR A 218 -21.46 12.51 5.32
N PHE A 219 -20.25 12.19 5.80
CA PHE A 219 -19.38 11.21 5.15
C PHE A 219 -19.90 9.78 5.25
N ARG A 220 -20.61 9.45 6.34
CA ARG A 220 -21.34 8.19 6.49
C ARG A 220 -22.46 8.09 5.45
N ASP A 221 -23.30 9.12 5.35
CA ASP A 221 -24.41 9.14 4.40
C ASP A 221 -23.93 9.07 2.95
N MET A 222 -22.84 9.75 2.64
CA MET A 222 -22.21 9.73 1.31
C MET A 222 -21.37 8.47 1.03
N HIS A 223 -21.23 7.56 2.00
CA HIS A 223 -20.42 6.34 1.88
C HIS A 223 -18.99 6.65 1.42
N LEU A 224 -18.36 7.67 2.01
CA LEU A 224 -17.07 8.23 1.57
C LEU A 224 -15.98 7.17 1.37
N GLN A 225 -16.00 6.09 2.15
CA GLN A 225 -15.10 4.95 1.99
C GLN A 225 -15.01 4.41 0.57
N ALA A 226 -16.12 4.39 -0.19
CA ALA A 226 -16.17 3.87 -1.56
C ALA A 226 -15.26 4.67 -2.51
N TRP A 227 -15.12 5.98 -2.28
CA TRP A 227 -14.20 6.81 -3.06
C TRP A 227 -12.73 6.50 -2.81
N PHE A 228 -12.38 6.11 -1.58
CA PHE A 228 -11.01 5.78 -1.19
C PHE A 228 -10.54 4.39 -1.64
N PHE A 229 -11.45 3.50 -2.07
CA PHE A 229 -11.07 2.16 -2.53
C PHE A 229 -10.60 2.11 -3.98
N TYR A 230 -11.04 3.05 -4.83
CA TYR A 230 -10.69 3.10 -6.25
C TYR A 230 -11.10 1.84 -7.05
N ASP A 231 -12.01 1.00 -6.56
CA ASP A 231 -12.45 -0.24 -7.22
C ASP A 231 -13.74 -0.10 -8.03
N ASP A 232 -14.67 0.70 -7.56
CA ASP A 232 -15.98 0.80 -8.19
C ASP A 232 -16.07 1.95 -9.21
N SER A 233 -16.98 1.79 -10.16
CA SER A 233 -17.34 2.86 -11.09
C SER A 233 -18.14 3.96 -10.38
N TYR A 234 -18.12 5.17 -10.94
CA TYR A 234 -18.85 6.31 -10.42
C TYR A 234 -20.36 6.05 -10.37
N ARG A 235 -20.89 5.26 -11.30
CA ARG A 235 -22.30 4.86 -11.27
C ARG A 235 -22.62 3.94 -10.09
N VAL A 236 -21.74 2.98 -9.78
CA VAL A 236 -21.93 2.03 -8.66
C VAL A 236 -21.92 2.75 -7.31
N ILE A 237 -21.05 3.75 -7.14
CA ILE A 237 -20.97 4.54 -5.90
C ILE A 237 -22.02 5.67 -5.82
N GLY A 238 -22.99 5.70 -6.73
CA GLY A 238 -24.08 6.69 -6.74
C GLY A 238 -23.67 8.10 -7.19
N ALA A 239 -22.55 8.22 -7.91
CA ALA A 239 -22.01 9.47 -8.44
C ALA A 239 -21.95 9.44 -9.98
N ASP A 240 -23.07 9.11 -10.63
CA ASP A 240 -23.21 8.99 -12.09
C ASP A 240 -23.01 10.29 -12.89
N GLN A 241 -22.75 11.39 -12.20
CA GLN A 241 -22.67 12.72 -12.77
C GLN A 241 -21.36 12.98 -13.53
N TRP A 242 -21.42 13.82 -14.56
CA TRP A 242 -20.24 14.18 -15.39
C TRP A 242 -19.08 14.83 -14.59
N TRP A 243 -19.38 15.41 -13.43
CA TRP A 243 -18.40 16.06 -12.56
C TRP A 243 -17.75 15.10 -11.54
N ALA A 244 -18.14 13.83 -11.49
CA ALA A 244 -17.58 12.83 -10.58
C ALA A 244 -16.06 12.65 -10.77
N GLY A 245 -15.57 12.78 -12.00
CA GLY A 245 -14.14 12.82 -12.28
C GLY A 245 -13.41 14.00 -11.62
N GLY A 246 -14.08 15.15 -11.47
CA GLY A 246 -13.55 16.29 -10.72
C GLY A 246 -13.41 15.98 -9.22
N VAL A 247 -14.39 15.28 -8.64
CA VAL A 247 -14.31 14.79 -7.25
C VAL A 247 -13.15 13.82 -7.08
N ARG A 248 -12.97 12.91 -8.02
CA ARG A 248 -11.83 11.97 -8.04
C ARG A 248 -10.49 12.70 -8.04
N LEU A 249 -10.36 13.77 -8.84
CA LEU A 249 -9.17 14.63 -8.82
C LEU A 249 -8.96 15.30 -7.46
N GLY A 250 -10.04 15.74 -6.81
CA GLY A 250 -10.01 16.26 -5.44
C GLY A 250 -9.46 15.24 -4.43
N PHE A 251 -9.95 14.00 -4.47
CA PHE A 251 -9.44 12.91 -3.63
C PHE A 251 -7.99 12.54 -3.94
N MET A 252 -7.58 12.60 -5.21
CA MET A 252 -6.18 12.42 -5.57
C MET A 252 -5.28 13.51 -5.00
N ALA A 253 -5.69 14.77 -5.14
CA ALA A 253 -4.95 15.90 -4.59
C ALA A 253 -4.83 15.79 -3.07
N LEU A 254 -5.93 15.43 -2.38
CA LEU A 254 -5.93 15.14 -0.95
C LEU A 254 -4.97 13.98 -0.62
N GLY A 255 -5.04 12.86 -1.34
CA GLY A 255 -4.15 11.71 -1.13
C GLY A 255 -2.68 12.06 -1.31
N VAL A 256 -2.33 12.90 -2.30
CA VAL A 256 -0.96 13.41 -2.49
C VAL A 256 -0.54 14.30 -1.33
N LEU A 257 -1.39 15.24 -0.92
CA LEU A 257 -1.12 16.16 0.18
C LEU A 257 -0.89 15.41 1.50
N LEU A 258 -1.78 14.47 1.84
CA LEU A 258 -1.68 13.65 3.04
C LEU A 258 -0.48 12.70 2.98
N THR A 259 -0.15 12.15 1.80
CA THR A 259 1.08 11.35 1.61
C THR A 259 2.32 12.20 1.88
N ALA A 260 2.37 13.44 1.37
CA ALA A 260 3.48 14.35 1.62
C ALA A 260 3.60 14.72 3.10
N ALA A 261 2.47 15.01 3.76
CA ALA A 261 2.40 15.29 5.20
C ALA A 261 2.86 14.10 6.04
N PHE A 262 2.42 12.89 5.70
CA PHE A 262 2.86 11.64 6.29
C PHE A 262 4.39 11.47 6.16
N LEU A 263 4.93 11.58 4.95
CA LEU A 263 6.37 11.45 4.71
C LEU A 263 7.19 12.53 5.45
N ALA A 264 6.65 13.73 5.65
CA ALA A 264 7.32 14.77 6.43
C ALA A 264 7.51 14.39 7.92
N LEU A 265 6.58 13.61 8.48
CA LEU A 265 6.62 13.14 9.87
C LEU A 265 7.50 11.90 10.08
N VAL A 266 7.77 11.14 9.03
CA VAL A 266 8.59 9.93 9.15
C VAL A 266 9.99 10.25 9.72
N PRO A 267 10.44 9.53 10.77
CA PRO A 267 11.78 9.71 11.31
C PRO A 267 12.85 9.48 10.25
N ARG A 268 13.79 10.42 10.14
CA ARG A 268 14.89 10.36 9.17
C ARG A 268 16.12 9.61 9.68
N ARG A 269 16.26 9.49 11.01
CA ARG A 269 17.35 8.78 11.66
C ARG A 269 17.13 7.27 11.59
N GLU A 270 18.21 6.52 11.71
CA GLU A 270 18.12 5.10 12.03
C GLU A 270 17.43 4.94 13.38
N THR A 271 16.40 4.10 13.40
CA THR A 271 15.66 3.74 14.60
C THR A 271 15.61 2.23 14.70
N TRP A 272 15.25 1.70 15.86
CA TRP A 272 15.01 0.26 16.03
C TRP A 272 13.94 -0.30 15.07
N VAL A 273 13.05 0.56 14.56
CA VAL A 273 12.02 0.24 13.56
C VAL A 273 12.60 0.11 12.14
N SER A 274 13.74 0.72 11.85
CA SER A 274 14.33 0.71 10.50
C SER A 274 14.63 -0.70 10.02
N ASP A 275 15.06 -1.60 10.90
CA ASP A 275 15.29 -3.01 10.53
C ASP A 275 14.00 -3.79 10.26
N LEU A 276 12.88 -3.36 10.84
CA LEU A 276 11.56 -3.95 10.63
C LEU A 276 10.98 -3.58 9.26
N GLY A 277 11.39 -2.43 8.68
CA GLY A 277 11.03 -2.03 7.31
C GLY A 277 11.44 -3.04 6.23
N ARG A 278 12.40 -3.91 6.53
CA ARG A 278 12.83 -5.02 5.65
C ARG A 278 11.80 -6.16 5.59
N ALA A 279 10.91 -6.25 6.56
CA ALA A 279 9.90 -7.31 6.68
C ALA A 279 8.53 -6.91 6.11
N THR A 280 8.44 -5.77 5.42
CA THR A 280 7.16 -5.21 4.95
C THR A 280 6.33 -6.17 4.10
N MET A 281 6.97 -6.95 3.22
CA MET A 281 6.27 -8.00 2.46
C MET A 281 5.69 -9.10 3.34
N TYR A 282 6.41 -9.52 4.40
CA TYR A 282 5.94 -10.53 5.35
C TYR A 282 4.74 -10.02 6.15
N ILE A 283 4.82 -8.78 6.65
CA ILE A 283 3.71 -8.13 7.37
C ILE A 283 2.48 -8.05 6.44
N TYR A 284 2.68 -7.52 5.23
CA TYR A 284 1.61 -7.34 4.26
C TYR A 284 0.96 -8.67 3.84
N LEU A 285 1.70 -9.75 3.66
CA LEU A 285 1.11 -11.04 3.27
C LEU A 285 0.46 -11.79 4.43
N LEU A 286 1.05 -11.76 5.62
CA LEU A 286 0.63 -12.62 6.73
C LEU A 286 -0.42 -11.98 7.63
N HIS A 287 -0.56 -10.65 7.65
CA HIS A 287 -1.48 -9.97 8.58
C HIS A 287 -2.95 -10.37 8.35
N SER A 288 -3.36 -10.63 7.10
CA SER A 288 -4.74 -11.03 6.80
C SER A 288 -5.11 -12.34 7.48
N PHE A 289 -4.19 -13.30 7.57
CA PHE A 289 -4.42 -14.59 8.24
C PHE A 289 -4.52 -14.45 9.76
N VAL A 290 -3.85 -13.46 10.35
CA VAL A 290 -3.96 -13.17 11.77
C VAL A 290 -5.26 -12.40 12.08
N LEU A 291 -5.61 -11.44 11.23
CA LEU A 291 -6.81 -10.63 11.42
C LEU A 291 -8.10 -11.39 11.09
N TYR A 292 -8.08 -12.33 10.16
CA TYR A 292 -9.28 -13.02 9.70
C TYR A 292 -10.03 -13.75 10.84
N PRO A 293 -9.39 -14.60 11.67
CA PRO A 293 -10.06 -15.20 12.83
C PRO A 293 -10.65 -14.18 13.80
N ILE A 294 -9.94 -13.08 14.06
CA ILE A 294 -10.39 -12.01 14.97
C ILE A 294 -11.67 -11.34 14.42
N ARG A 295 -11.77 -11.22 13.09
CA ARG A 295 -12.93 -10.61 12.42
C ARG A 295 -14.14 -11.55 12.36
N GLU A 296 -13.91 -12.85 12.16
CA GLU A 296 -14.99 -13.83 11.98
C GLU A 296 -15.56 -14.39 13.29
N THR A 297 -14.77 -14.40 14.37
CA THR A 297 -15.24 -14.81 15.72
C THR A 297 -16.30 -13.89 16.32
N GLY A 298 -16.63 -12.77 15.68
CA GLY A 298 -17.67 -11.85 16.13
C GLY A 298 -17.30 -10.99 17.35
N ILE A 299 -16.10 -11.19 17.92
CA ILE A 299 -15.58 -10.46 19.09
C ILE A 299 -15.63 -8.93 18.89
N LEU A 300 -15.56 -8.47 17.64
CA LEU A 300 -15.56 -7.05 17.30
C LEU A 300 -16.97 -6.46 17.03
N LYS A 301 -18.05 -7.23 17.16
CA LYS A 301 -19.42 -6.77 16.83
C LYS A 301 -20.22 -6.47 18.11
N GLY A 302 -21.06 -5.43 18.06
CA GLY A 302 -22.14 -5.23 19.03
C GLY A 302 -21.75 -4.86 20.46
N HIS A 303 -20.55 -4.31 20.66
CA HIS A 303 -20.12 -3.82 21.98
C HIS A 303 -20.44 -2.34 22.12
N ASP A 304 -21.00 -1.95 23.28
CA ASP A 304 -21.34 -0.56 23.61
C ASP A 304 -20.08 0.33 23.72
N ASP A 305 -18.94 -0.24 24.13
CA ASP A 305 -17.66 0.46 24.29
C ASP A 305 -16.79 0.45 23.01
N ALA A 306 -17.33 0.94 21.90
CA ALA A 306 -16.62 0.93 20.61
C ALA A 306 -15.26 1.67 20.63
N GLY A 307 -15.09 2.67 21.51
CA GLY A 307 -13.83 3.39 21.67
C GLY A 307 -12.70 2.53 22.25
N VAL A 308 -13.02 1.67 23.22
CA VAL A 308 -12.04 0.75 23.83
C VAL A 308 -11.59 -0.28 22.80
N TRP A 309 -12.53 -0.85 22.04
CA TRP A 309 -12.22 -1.81 20.97
C TRP A 309 -11.43 -1.18 19.83
N LEU A 310 -11.70 0.08 19.48
CA LEU A 310 -10.88 0.81 18.53
C LEU A 310 -9.43 0.93 19.01
N ALA A 311 -9.22 1.41 20.25
CA ALA A 311 -7.88 1.53 20.82
C ALA A 311 -7.17 0.16 20.89
N ALA A 312 -7.87 -0.88 21.35
CA ALA A 312 -7.36 -2.24 21.40
C ALA A 312 -6.96 -2.74 20.01
N MET A 313 -7.78 -2.49 18.98
CA MET A 313 -7.48 -2.92 17.61
C MET A 313 -6.30 -2.16 16.99
N VAL A 314 -6.17 -0.86 17.27
CA VAL A 314 -5.01 -0.07 16.85
C VAL A 314 -3.72 -0.63 17.48
N LEU A 315 -3.75 -0.87 18.80
CA LEU A 315 -2.62 -1.46 19.52
C LEU A 315 -2.31 -2.88 19.03
N ALA A 316 -3.34 -3.70 18.80
CA ALA A 316 -3.20 -5.04 18.25
C ALA A 316 -2.60 -5.00 16.84
N GLY A 317 -3.03 -4.09 15.96
CA GLY A 317 -2.48 -3.95 14.61
C GLY A 317 -0.99 -3.58 14.61
N VAL A 318 -0.57 -2.71 15.54
CA VAL A 318 0.85 -2.40 15.76
C VAL A 318 1.60 -3.62 16.29
N ALA A 319 1.08 -4.30 17.30
CA ALA A 319 1.68 -5.49 17.88
C ALA A 319 1.83 -6.64 16.85
N ILE A 320 0.79 -6.88 16.04
CA ILE A 320 0.81 -7.85 14.94
C ILE A 320 1.89 -7.47 13.93
N SER A 321 1.99 -6.19 13.55
CA SER A 321 3.03 -5.72 12.62
C SER A 321 4.44 -5.98 13.16
N LEU A 322 4.67 -5.72 14.46
CA LEU A 322 5.94 -5.99 15.13
C LEU A 322 6.24 -7.50 15.19
N ALA A 323 5.26 -8.32 15.57
CA ALA A 323 5.41 -9.76 15.67
C ALA A 323 5.70 -10.41 14.31
N LEU A 324 4.99 -10.00 13.26
CA LEU A 324 5.20 -10.49 11.90
C LEU A 324 6.53 -10.00 11.30
N ALA A 325 7.07 -8.88 11.78
CA ALA A 325 8.40 -8.40 11.41
C ALA A 325 9.55 -9.19 12.07
N SER A 326 9.25 -10.08 13.02
CA SER A 326 10.26 -10.80 13.78
C SER A 326 11.16 -11.69 12.91
N PRO A 327 12.43 -11.92 13.31
CA PRO A 327 13.34 -12.82 12.59
C PRO A 327 12.80 -14.25 12.43
N LEU A 328 12.06 -14.74 13.43
CA LEU A 328 11.51 -16.09 13.42
C LEU A 328 10.46 -16.25 12.31
N VAL A 329 9.48 -15.35 12.26
CA VAL A 329 8.44 -15.36 11.21
C VAL A 329 9.09 -15.27 9.83
N ARG A 330 10.07 -14.36 9.66
CA ARG A 330 10.82 -14.25 8.40
C ARG A 330 11.52 -15.54 8.00
N ARG A 331 12.09 -16.28 8.96
CA ARG A 331 12.78 -17.56 8.69
C ARG A 331 11.79 -18.66 8.29
N VAL A 332 10.68 -18.78 9.01
CA VAL A 332 9.66 -19.82 8.80
C VAL A 332 8.91 -19.60 7.50
N PHE A 333 8.45 -18.38 7.23
CA PHE A 333 7.61 -18.06 6.06
C PHE A 333 8.41 -17.65 4.82
N ARG A 334 9.75 -17.66 4.88
CA ARG A 334 10.61 -17.33 3.74
C ARG A 334 10.26 -18.09 2.46
N PRO A 335 10.00 -19.41 2.48
CA PRO A 335 9.72 -20.15 1.25
C PRO A 335 8.42 -19.70 0.55
N LEU A 336 7.48 -19.15 1.31
CA LEU A 336 6.19 -18.67 0.81
C LEU A 336 6.28 -17.22 0.31
N VAL A 337 7.03 -16.37 1.02
CA VAL A 337 7.11 -14.92 0.76
C VAL A 337 8.23 -14.52 -0.21
N ASP A 338 9.37 -15.22 -0.17
CA ASP A 338 10.52 -15.03 -1.08
C ASP A 338 10.89 -16.39 -1.73
N PRO A 339 9.99 -16.95 -2.57
CA PRO A 339 10.23 -18.22 -3.24
C PRO A 339 11.35 -18.07 -4.28
N LYS A 340 12.29 -19.01 -4.29
CA LYS A 340 13.40 -19.05 -5.26
C LYS A 340 13.32 -20.28 -6.16
N PRO A 341 12.30 -20.40 -7.02
CA PRO A 341 12.08 -21.57 -7.86
C PRO A 341 13.08 -21.57 -9.02
N ARG A 342 14.33 -22.00 -8.75
CA ARG A 342 15.37 -22.10 -9.78
C ARG A 342 14.97 -23.03 -10.93
N TRP A 343 14.07 -23.98 -10.67
CA TRP A 343 13.54 -24.94 -11.64
C TRP A 343 12.52 -24.34 -12.62
N LEU A 344 11.89 -23.21 -12.30
CA LEU A 344 10.84 -22.62 -13.14
C LEU A 344 11.40 -21.87 -14.36
N PHE A 345 12.67 -21.47 -14.32
CA PHE A 345 13.25 -20.61 -15.35
C PHE A 345 14.21 -21.38 -16.25
N ALA A 346 14.07 -21.17 -17.56
CA ALA A 346 15.02 -21.68 -18.54
C ALA A 346 16.47 -21.23 -18.19
N PRO A 347 17.47 -22.12 -18.41
CA PRO A 347 18.88 -21.74 -18.30
C PRO A 347 19.12 -20.51 -19.18
N THR A 348 19.71 -19.47 -18.61
CA THR A 348 20.17 -18.33 -19.43
C THR A 348 21.37 -18.83 -20.22
N SER A 349 21.23 -19.00 -21.54
CA SER A 349 22.36 -19.23 -22.42
C SER A 349 23.39 -18.10 -22.23
N PRO A 350 24.69 -18.43 -22.13
CA PRO A 350 25.76 -17.49 -21.80
C PRO A 350 25.89 -16.34 -22.81
#